data_AF-A0A7S2JE39-F1
#
_entry.id   AF-A0A7S2JE39-F1
#
_cell.length_a   1.000
_cell.length_b   1.000
_cell.length_c   1.000
_cell.angle_alpha   90.00
_cell.angle_beta   90.00
_cell.angle_gamma   90.00
#
_symmetry.space_group_name_H-M   'P 1'
#
loop_
_entity.id
_entity.type
_entity.pdbx_description
1 polymer ?
#
loop_
_entity_poly.entity_id
_entity_poly.type
_entity_poly.pdbx_seq_one_letter_code
_entity_poly.pdbx_strand_id
1 'polypeptide(L)'
;MVDVDALLSDLLHNSRRDRAAPHVVSIENRLADLKGWANGLPHYDHDEEVPRVTVAGDPMIIDCNGKMHHYWGSAVVVIFSEFGLITAVEYVACTGDRNYISDVWRHEIASEKWKYRYLDDTPGETRICTGELVDGPQFMLGDSSWPSEAYDEEVPPEDFMKKFGPSSRTFFVNGAKGTFMQGPDFGALHQVMKTPVKFSKSLITSMMSKPQEWMMRAVKMITEKSGYHWNDHGKYHKADCPSTSGPLVETIKKVQVAQFACGLTACTMVDEPPPQVV
;
A
#
# COMPACT_ATOMS: atom_id res chain seq x y z
N MET A 1 15.38 9.67 -8.08
CA MET A 1 14.56 8.53 -8.57
C MET A 1 15.26 7.27 -8.11
N VAL A 2 14.60 6.43 -7.32
CA VAL A 2 15.23 5.22 -6.77
C VAL A 2 15.12 4.13 -7.83
N ASP A 3 16.25 3.66 -8.35
CA ASP A 3 16.29 2.55 -9.29
C ASP A 3 15.97 1.25 -8.56
N VAL A 4 14.84 0.63 -8.91
CA VAL A 4 14.34 -0.59 -8.26
C VAL A 4 15.34 -1.75 -8.47
N ASP A 5 16.08 -1.79 -9.57
CA ASP A 5 17.07 -2.84 -9.83
C ASP A 5 18.33 -2.66 -8.94
N ALA A 6 18.74 -1.43 -8.67
CA ALA A 6 19.80 -1.12 -7.70
C ALA A 6 19.36 -1.39 -6.25
N LEU A 7 18.10 -1.06 -5.91
CA LEU A 7 17.48 -1.33 -4.61
C LEU A 7 17.46 -2.83 -4.30
N LEU A 8 17.08 -3.63 -5.29
CA LEU A 8 17.09 -5.09 -5.19
C LEU A 8 18.51 -5.61 -5.04
N SER A 9 19.45 -5.18 -5.88
CA SER A 9 20.86 -5.63 -5.80
C SER A 9 21.49 -5.42 -4.42
N ASP A 10 21.15 -4.32 -3.73
CA ASP A 10 21.58 -4.05 -2.35
C ASP A 10 20.91 -4.95 -1.30
N LEU A 11 19.59 -5.17 -1.41
CA LEU A 11 18.88 -6.12 -0.55
C LEU A 11 19.44 -7.54 -0.70
N LEU A 12 19.76 -7.91 -1.94
CA LEU A 12 20.38 -9.18 -2.33
C LEU A 12 21.80 -9.32 -1.77
N HIS A 13 22.59 -8.24 -1.77
CA HIS A 13 23.94 -8.25 -1.21
C HIS A 13 23.92 -8.47 0.31
N ASN A 14 22.96 -7.84 1.01
CA ASN A 14 22.81 -7.99 2.45
C ASN A 14 22.21 -9.34 2.86
N SER A 15 21.26 -9.91 2.09
CA SER A 15 20.67 -11.23 2.39
C SER A 15 21.63 -12.39 2.12
N ARG A 16 22.63 -12.23 1.24
CA ARG A 16 23.67 -13.24 1.00
C ARG A 16 24.49 -13.59 2.24
N ARG A 17 24.53 -12.73 3.27
CA ARG A 17 25.17 -13.01 4.56
C ARG A 17 24.42 -14.06 5.40
N ASP A 18 23.13 -14.30 5.14
CA ASP A 18 22.29 -15.25 5.88
C ASP A 18 22.25 -16.68 5.27
N ARG A 19 23.02 -16.95 4.20
CA ARG A 19 22.98 -18.22 3.42
C ARG A 19 23.59 -19.45 4.09
N ALA A 20 23.80 -19.45 5.41
CA ALA A 20 24.36 -20.60 6.12
C ALA A 20 23.34 -21.69 6.50
N ALA A 21 22.08 -21.61 6.06
CA ALA A 21 21.03 -22.56 6.45
C ALA A 21 20.82 -23.70 5.41
N PRO A 22 20.74 -24.99 5.83
CA PRO A 22 20.78 -26.18 4.96
C PRO A 22 19.45 -26.55 4.28
N HIS A 23 18.47 -25.65 4.18
CA HIS A 23 17.14 -25.96 3.62
C HIS A 23 16.84 -25.12 2.37
N VAL A 24 17.37 -25.55 1.22
CA VAL A 24 17.03 -24.98 -0.09
C VAL A 24 15.67 -25.54 -0.52
N VAL A 25 14.59 -24.95 -0.03
CA VAL A 25 13.24 -25.14 -0.56
C VAL A 25 13.15 -24.42 -1.91
N SER A 26 12.60 -25.06 -2.95
CA SER A 26 12.49 -24.47 -4.30
C SER A 26 11.66 -23.18 -4.29
N ILE A 27 11.92 -22.29 -5.24
CA ILE A 27 11.19 -21.02 -5.41
C ILE A 27 9.70 -21.28 -5.65
N GLU A 28 9.38 -22.32 -6.41
CA GLU A 28 8.02 -22.74 -6.73
C GLU A 28 7.22 -23.12 -5.48
N ASN A 29 7.83 -23.88 -4.56
CA ASN A 29 7.18 -24.25 -3.31
C ASN A 29 6.86 -23.01 -2.45
N ARG A 30 7.74 -22.02 -2.42
CA ARG A 30 7.53 -20.79 -1.63
C ARG A 30 6.47 -19.87 -2.23
N LEU A 31 6.38 -19.85 -3.56
CA LEU A 31 5.29 -19.17 -4.26
C LEU A 31 3.96 -19.88 -4.00
N ALA A 32 3.93 -21.21 -4.01
CA ALA A 32 2.75 -21.99 -3.66
C ALA A 32 2.31 -21.75 -2.20
N ASP A 33 3.25 -21.67 -1.25
CA ASP A 33 2.95 -21.34 0.15
C ASP A 33 2.32 -19.94 0.28
N LEU A 34 2.91 -18.93 -0.38
CA LEU A 34 2.39 -17.56 -0.40
C LEU A 34 0.98 -17.49 -1.03
N LYS A 35 0.74 -18.22 -2.12
CA LYS A 35 -0.59 -18.34 -2.75
C LYS A 35 -1.59 -19.05 -1.84
N GLY A 36 -1.20 -20.17 -1.23
CA GLY A 36 -2.04 -20.92 -0.30
C GLY A 36 -2.52 -20.05 0.86
N TRP A 37 -1.69 -19.10 1.31
CA TRP A 37 -2.11 -18.10 2.28
C TRP A 37 -3.07 -17.09 1.70
N ALA A 38 -2.80 -16.52 0.52
CA ALA A 38 -3.71 -15.57 -0.13
C ALA A 38 -5.12 -16.15 -0.34
N ASN A 39 -5.20 -17.42 -0.72
CA ASN A 39 -6.47 -18.14 -0.95
C ASN A 39 -7.12 -18.67 0.34
N GLY A 40 -6.33 -18.88 1.39
CA GLY A 40 -6.77 -19.41 2.69
C GLY A 40 -7.03 -18.34 3.75
N LEU A 41 -6.88 -17.06 3.40
CA LEU A 41 -7.26 -15.98 4.30
C LEU A 41 -8.76 -16.09 4.59
N PRO A 42 -9.19 -16.13 5.87
CA PRO A 42 -10.58 -15.90 6.17
C PRO A 42 -10.95 -14.54 5.56
N HIS A 43 -11.90 -14.53 4.63
CA HIS A 43 -12.66 -13.33 4.35
C HIS A 43 -13.22 -12.91 5.71
N TYR A 44 -12.73 -11.79 6.24
CA TYR A 44 -13.01 -11.38 7.61
C TYR A 44 -14.52 -11.30 7.86
N ASP A 45 -15.08 -12.31 8.52
CA ASP A 45 -16.25 -12.17 9.38
C ASP A 45 -15.70 -11.67 10.73
N HIS A 46 -15.69 -10.36 10.93
CA HIS A 46 -15.41 -9.76 12.22
C HIS A 46 -16.61 -8.95 12.67
N ASP A 47 -17.31 -9.48 13.66
CA ASP A 47 -18.25 -8.78 14.54
C ASP A 47 -17.52 -7.78 15.48
N GLU A 48 -16.19 -7.68 15.42
CA GLU A 48 -15.41 -6.66 16.13
C GLU A 48 -15.12 -5.45 15.21
N GLU A 49 -15.35 -4.26 15.74
CA GLU A 49 -15.11 -2.98 15.07
C GLU A 49 -13.60 -2.82 14.78
N VAL A 50 -13.17 -3.27 13.60
CA VAL A 50 -11.77 -3.22 13.17
C VAL A 50 -11.29 -1.75 13.25
N PRO A 51 -10.18 -1.44 13.93
CA PRO A 51 -9.63 -0.09 13.97
C PRO A 51 -9.34 0.42 12.56
N ARG A 52 -9.83 1.60 12.20
CA ARG A 52 -9.81 2.10 10.81
C ARG A 52 -8.85 3.28 10.65
N VAL A 53 -8.31 3.39 9.43
CA VAL A 53 -7.60 4.59 8.97
C VAL A 53 -8.62 5.43 8.19
N THR A 54 -8.69 6.71 8.49
CA THR A 54 -9.60 7.66 7.82
C THR A 54 -8.81 8.52 6.87
N VAL A 55 -9.37 8.78 5.68
CA VAL A 55 -8.94 9.87 4.81
C VAL A 55 -10.02 10.95 4.84
N ALA A 56 -9.61 12.18 5.09
CA ALA A 56 -10.53 13.28 5.35
C ALA A 56 -10.07 14.57 4.66
N GLY A 57 -11.06 15.35 4.26
CA GLY A 57 -10.98 16.79 4.08
C GLY A 57 -9.99 17.27 3.03
N ASP A 58 -9.24 18.28 3.44
CA ASP A 58 -7.98 18.68 2.82
C ASP A 58 -6.95 17.58 3.05
N PRO A 59 -6.41 16.99 1.97
CA PRO A 59 -6.16 15.56 1.93
C PRO A 59 -5.29 15.14 3.11
N MET A 60 -5.92 14.47 4.06
CA MET A 60 -5.31 14.07 5.32
C MET A 60 -5.62 12.60 5.56
N ILE A 61 -4.64 11.86 6.04
CA ILE A 61 -4.78 10.46 6.46
C ILE A 61 -4.55 10.35 7.96
N ILE A 62 -5.44 9.68 8.69
CA ILE A 62 -5.43 9.58 10.16
C ILE A 62 -5.55 8.14 10.59
N ASP A 63 -4.68 7.70 11.50
CA ASP A 63 -4.69 6.37 12.08
C ASP A 63 -5.60 6.25 13.30
N CYS A 64 -5.86 5.02 13.76
CA CYS A 64 -6.70 4.76 14.92
C CYS A 64 -6.15 5.32 16.24
N ASN A 65 -4.89 5.75 16.28
CA ASN A 65 -4.24 6.36 17.43
C ASN A 65 -4.23 7.89 17.35
N GLY A 66 -4.88 8.48 16.34
CA GLY A 66 -4.90 9.93 16.10
C GLY A 66 -3.62 10.48 15.46
N LYS A 67 -2.68 9.63 15.03
CA LYS A 67 -1.57 10.10 14.20
C LYS A 67 -2.13 10.47 12.85
N MET A 68 -1.79 11.66 12.37
CA MET A 68 -2.31 12.19 11.11
C MET A 68 -1.18 12.54 10.16
N HIS A 69 -1.49 12.76 8.89
CA HIS A 69 -0.59 13.35 7.91
C HIS A 69 -1.37 14.11 6.85
N HIS A 70 -1.06 15.39 6.71
CA HIS A 70 -1.58 16.22 5.63
C HIS A 70 -0.72 16.05 4.39
N TYR A 71 -1.35 15.77 3.24
CA TYR A 71 -0.69 15.57 1.96
C TYR A 71 -1.34 16.43 0.88
N TRP A 72 -0.55 16.87 -0.10
CA TRP A 72 -1.03 17.74 -1.18
C TRP A 72 -1.34 16.94 -2.44
N GLY A 73 -2.60 17.01 -2.90
CA GLY A 73 -3.09 16.36 -4.12
C GLY A 73 -3.37 14.86 -3.97
N SER A 74 -3.63 14.20 -5.11
CA SER A 74 -4.07 12.80 -5.13
C SER A 74 -3.02 11.81 -4.62
N ALA A 75 -3.48 10.77 -3.92
CA ALA A 75 -2.63 9.76 -3.29
C ALA A 75 -3.13 8.32 -3.52
N VAL A 76 -2.20 7.37 -3.48
CA VAL A 76 -2.50 5.93 -3.60
C VAL A 76 -2.29 5.25 -2.27
N VAL A 77 -3.32 4.59 -1.76
CA VAL A 77 -3.28 3.86 -0.49
C VAL A 77 -3.22 2.36 -0.78
N VAL A 78 -2.28 1.66 -0.15
CA VAL A 78 -2.12 0.20 -0.26
C VAL A 78 -2.48 -0.42 1.08
N ILE A 79 -3.48 -1.30 1.08
CA ILE A 79 -4.02 -1.89 2.31
C ILE A 79 -3.56 -3.33 2.44
N PHE A 80 -2.85 -3.60 3.53
CA PHE A 80 -2.32 -4.92 3.87
C PHE A 80 -3.18 -5.61 4.93
N SER A 81 -3.33 -6.93 4.79
CA SER A 81 -3.75 -7.83 5.88
C SER A 81 -2.67 -7.93 6.96
N GLU A 82 -3.00 -8.54 8.10
CA GLU A 82 -2.01 -8.83 9.16
C GLU A 82 -0.83 -9.70 8.69
N PHE A 83 -1.02 -10.45 7.60
CA PHE A 83 -0.02 -11.33 7.00
C PHE A 83 0.86 -10.63 5.96
N GLY A 84 0.59 -9.36 5.62
CA GLY A 84 1.33 -8.62 4.60
C GLY A 84 0.90 -8.85 3.17
N LEU A 85 -0.23 -9.51 2.97
CA LEU A 85 -0.85 -9.61 1.66
C LEU A 85 -1.65 -8.35 1.35
N ILE A 86 -1.62 -7.90 0.10
CA ILE A 86 -2.36 -6.72 -0.34
C ILE A 86 -3.82 -7.14 -0.52
N THR A 87 -4.71 -6.48 0.22
CA THR A 87 -6.15 -6.74 0.16
C THR A 87 -6.84 -5.80 -0.83
N ALA A 88 -6.41 -4.53 -0.85
CA ALA A 88 -6.92 -3.52 -1.75
C ALA A 88 -5.88 -2.43 -2.05
N VAL A 89 -6.07 -1.77 -3.18
CA VAL A 89 -5.39 -0.50 -3.52
C VAL A 89 -6.45 0.56 -3.77
N GLU A 90 -6.38 1.67 -3.06
CA GLU A 90 -7.34 2.76 -3.15
C GLU A 90 -6.68 4.01 -3.75
N TYR A 91 -7.26 4.51 -4.82
CA TYR A 91 -6.85 5.72 -5.52
C TYR A 91 -7.73 6.86 -5.03
N VAL A 92 -7.17 7.73 -4.20
CA VAL A 92 -7.88 8.88 -3.64
C VAL A 92 -7.51 10.10 -4.45
N ALA A 93 -8.46 10.59 -5.23
CA ALA A 93 -8.30 11.78 -6.03
C ALA A 93 -8.73 13.04 -5.27
N CYS A 94 -8.18 14.16 -5.70
CA CYS A 94 -8.56 15.48 -5.22
C CYS A 94 -9.27 16.31 -6.29
N THR A 95 -9.96 17.34 -5.82
CA THR A 95 -10.53 18.43 -6.61
C THR A 95 -9.47 19.10 -7.48
N GLY A 96 -9.89 19.85 -8.51
CA GLY A 96 -8.97 20.51 -9.45
C GLY A 96 -8.01 21.51 -8.80
N ASP A 97 -8.42 22.13 -7.70
CA ASP A 97 -7.59 23.01 -6.86
C ASP A 97 -6.73 22.24 -5.83
N ARG A 98 -6.88 20.91 -5.77
CA ARG A 98 -6.14 19.96 -4.92
C ARG A 98 -6.37 20.11 -3.42
N ASN A 99 -7.35 20.91 -3.03
CA ASN A 99 -7.61 21.27 -1.63
C ASN A 99 -8.53 20.30 -0.91
N TYR A 100 -9.23 19.41 -1.61
CA TYR A 100 -10.16 18.47 -1.01
C TYR A 100 -10.11 17.13 -1.73
N ILE A 101 -10.27 16.03 -1.01
CA ILE A 101 -10.56 14.73 -1.62
C ILE A 101 -11.92 14.81 -2.34
N SER A 102 -12.04 14.16 -3.50
CA SER A 102 -13.23 14.28 -4.35
C SER A 102 -13.84 12.95 -4.75
N ASP A 103 -13.02 11.94 -4.99
CA ASP A 103 -13.47 10.65 -5.52
C ASP A 103 -12.46 9.56 -5.21
N VAL A 104 -12.97 8.35 -4.96
CA VAL A 104 -12.16 7.19 -4.62
C VAL A 104 -12.50 6.02 -5.54
N TRP A 105 -11.47 5.44 -6.14
CA TRP A 105 -11.55 4.13 -6.78
C TRP A 105 -10.79 3.11 -5.95
N ARG A 106 -11.44 2.01 -5.59
CA ARG A 106 -10.85 0.89 -4.87
C ARG A 106 -10.71 -0.30 -5.81
N HIS A 107 -9.51 -0.85 -5.91
CA HIS A 107 -9.24 -2.13 -6.53
C HIS A 107 -9.12 -3.21 -5.45
N GLU A 108 -10.02 -4.17 -5.43
CA GLU A 108 -9.93 -5.35 -4.58
C GLU A 108 -9.06 -6.40 -5.25
N ILE A 109 -7.92 -6.74 -4.63
CA ILE A 109 -6.91 -7.55 -5.31
C ILE A 109 -7.36 -9.00 -5.49
N ALA A 110 -8.05 -9.58 -4.50
CA ALA A 110 -8.44 -10.98 -4.54
C ALA A 110 -9.57 -11.26 -5.55
N SER A 111 -10.50 -10.30 -5.72
CA SER A 111 -11.66 -10.43 -6.62
C SER A 111 -11.42 -9.79 -7.99
N GLU A 112 -10.33 -9.04 -8.15
CA GLU A 112 -10.03 -8.17 -9.30
C GLU A 112 -11.15 -7.16 -9.61
N LYS A 113 -12.03 -6.90 -8.64
CA LYS A 113 -13.15 -5.98 -8.80
C LYS A 113 -12.78 -4.56 -8.43
N TRP A 114 -13.43 -3.63 -9.11
CA TRP A 114 -13.33 -2.22 -8.81
C TRP A 114 -14.59 -1.72 -8.13
N LYS A 115 -14.43 -0.75 -7.23
CA LYS A 115 -15.52 -0.01 -6.62
C LYS A 115 -15.24 1.47 -6.72
N TYR A 116 -16.29 2.25 -6.94
CA TYR A 116 -16.21 3.70 -7.04
C TYR A 116 -17.11 4.37 -6.02
N ARG A 117 -16.61 5.46 -5.44
CA ARG A 117 -17.40 6.34 -4.60
C ARG A 117 -17.08 7.80 -4.94
N TYR A 118 -18.12 8.58 -5.19
CA TYR A 118 -18.00 10.02 -5.24
C TYR A 118 -18.10 10.60 -3.83
N LEU A 119 -17.20 11.52 -3.50
CA LEU A 119 -17.17 12.19 -2.20
C LEU A 119 -17.77 13.59 -2.38
N ASP A 120 -19.08 13.66 -2.64
CA ASP A 120 -19.81 14.92 -2.73
C ASP A 120 -20.09 15.45 -1.33
N ASP A 121 -19.27 16.39 -0.87
CA ASP A 121 -19.62 17.21 0.29
C ASP A 121 -18.81 18.51 0.31
N THR A 122 -18.43 19.03 -0.87
CA THR A 122 -17.79 20.35 -0.93
C THR A 122 -18.87 21.37 -0.62
N PRO A 123 -18.88 22.06 0.53
CA PRO A 123 -19.88 23.07 0.78
C PRO A 123 -19.75 24.12 -0.32
N GLY A 124 -20.87 24.48 -0.95
CA GLY A 124 -20.92 25.65 -1.81
C GLY A 124 -20.34 26.83 -1.04
N GLU A 125 -19.37 27.52 -1.66
CA GLU A 125 -18.50 28.56 -1.10
C GLU A 125 -17.18 28.05 -0.51
N THR A 126 -16.10 28.60 -1.08
CA THR A 126 -14.70 28.52 -0.68
C THR A 126 -14.49 28.68 0.82
N ARG A 127 -14.73 27.64 1.61
CA ARG A 127 -14.21 27.54 2.97
C ARG A 127 -12.70 27.39 2.87
N ILE A 128 -12.01 28.33 3.50
CA ILE A 128 -10.57 28.23 3.73
C ILE A 128 -10.38 27.00 4.62
N CYS A 129 -9.66 26.01 4.14
CA CYS A 129 -9.30 24.85 4.94
C CYS A 129 -8.53 25.31 6.19
N THR A 130 -8.98 24.85 7.37
CA THR A 130 -8.31 25.15 8.64
C THR A 130 -7.33 24.04 9.06
N GLY A 131 -7.42 22.88 8.40
CA GLY A 131 -6.66 21.67 8.72
C GLY A 131 -7.27 20.88 9.88
N GLU A 132 -8.55 21.08 10.17
CA GLU A 132 -9.30 20.34 11.18
C GLU A 132 -10.00 19.11 10.57
N LEU A 133 -10.19 18.07 11.37
CA LEU A 133 -10.82 16.81 10.94
C LEU A 133 -12.24 17.00 10.38
N VAL A 134 -12.93 18.05 10.79
CA VAL A 134 -14.33 18.34 10.41
C VAL A 134 -14.43 19.08 9.07
N ASP A 135 -13.31 19.47 8.47
CA ASP A 135 -13.30 20.18 7.20
C ASP A 135 -13.40 19.18 6.04
N GLY A 136 -14.47 19.24 5.26
CA GLY A 136 -14.63 18.50 4.00
C GLY A 136 -15.02 17.01 4.11
N PRO A 137 -15.11 16.31 2.97
CA PRO A 137 -15.60 14.92 2.92
C PRO A 137 -14.66 13.94 3.64
N GLN A 138 -15.20 12.82 4.13
CA GLN A 138 -14.43 11.78 4.80
C GLN A 138 -14.75 10.39 4.26
N PHE A 139 -13.74 9.51 4.31
CA PHE A 139 -13.85 8.14 3.86
C PHE A 139 -12.97 7.22 4.73
N MET A 140 -13.50 6.07 5.12
CA MET A 140 -12.76 5.06 5.88
C MET A 140 -12.07 4.09 4.91
N LEU A 141 -10.75 4.03 4.97
CA LEU A 141 -9.94 3.13 4.14
C LEU A 141 -10.19 1.68 4.53
N GLY A 142 -10.19 0.78 3.55
CA GLY A 142 -10.29 -0.66 3.82
C GLY A 142 -11.71 -1.14 4.14
N ASP A 143 -12.65 -0.24 4.45
CA ASP A 143 -14.06 -0.57 4.57
C ASP A 143 -14.61 -1.01 3.20
N SER A 144 -15.11 -2.23 3.07
CA SER A 144 -15.76 -2.73 1.86
C SER A 144 -17.28 -2.69 1.94
N SER A 145 -17.86 -2.22 3.06
CA SER A 145 -19.31 -2.26 3.28
C SER A 145 -20.11 -1.22 2.49
N TRP A 146 -19.46 -0.17 1.99
CA TRP A 146 -20.13 0.86 1.19
C TRP A 146 -20.49 0.31 -0.21
N PRO A 147 -21.68 0.64 -0.75
CA PRO A 147 -22.07 0.20 -2.10
C PRO A 147 -21.27 0.94 -3.17
N SER A 148 -20.84 0.23 -4.24
CA SER A 148 -20.20 0.88 -5.38
C SER A 148 -21.22 1.72 -6.16
N GLU A 149 -20.84 2.95 -6.52
CA GLU A 149 -21.60 3.82 -7.43
C GLU A 149 -21.30 3.51 -8.90
N ALA A 150 -20.19 2.82 -9.19
CA ALA A 150 -19.85 2.29 -10.50
C ALA A 150 -20.44 0.88 -10.71
N TYR A 151 -20.68 0.51 -11.97
CA TYR A 151 -21.11 -0.84 -12.34
C TYR A 151 -19.99 -1.88 -12.11
N ASP A 152 -20.37 -3.15 -11.95
CA ASP A 152 -19.45 -4.26 -11.57
C ASP A 152 -18.20 -4.42 -12.45
N GLU A 153 -18.28 -4.08 -13.74
CA GLU A 153 -17.19 -4.22 -14.71
C GLU A 153 -16.47 -2.89 -15.01
N GLU A 154 -16.91 -1.79 -14.40
CA GLU A 154 -16.28 -0.50 -14.62
C GLU A 154 -14.91 -0.43 -13.95
N VAL A 155 -13.97 0.15 -14.68
CA VAL A 155 -12.62 0.45 -14.21
C VAL A 155 -12.42 1.97 -14.18
N PRO A 156 -11.44 2.49 -13.42
CA PRO A 156 -11.22 3.92 -13.35
C PRO A 156 -10.94 4.53 -14.73
N PRO A 157 -11.62 5.63 -15.10
CA PRO A 157 -11.37 6.31 -16.37
C PRO A 157 -9.92 6.77 -16.50
N GLU A 158 -9.41 6.86 -17.73
CA GLU A 158 -8.03 7.28 -17.98
C GLU A 158 -7.74 8.68 -17.40
N ASP A 159 -8.69 9.61 -17.53
CA ASP A 159 -8.55 10.97 -17.00
C ASP A 159 -8.54 11.02 -15.47
N PHE A 160 -9.18 10.04 -14.81
CA PHE A 160 -9.04 9.85 -13.38
C PHE A 160 -7.61 9.37 -13.05
N MET A 161 -7.11 8.37 -13.78
CA MET A 161 -5.77 7.81 -13.55
C MET A 161 -4.64 8.82 -13.80
N LYS A 162 -4.84 9.78 -14.72
CA LYS A 162 -3.89 10.89 -14.97
C LYS A 162 -3.67 11.80 -13.76
N LYS A 163 -4.56 11.78 -12.76
CA LYS A 163 -4.37 12.50 -11.49
C LYS A 163 -3.21 11.93 -10.65
N PHE A 164 -2.76 10.70 -10.93
CA PHE A 164 -1.72 10.00 -10.17
C PHE A 164 -0.39 9.96 -10.94
N GLY A 165 0.44 10.99 -10.73
CA GLY A 165 1.76 11.09 -11.34
C GLY A 165 2.82 10.25 -10.63
N PRO A 166 4.02 10.10 -11.22
CA PRO A 166 5.13 9.35 -10.59
C PRO A 166 5.53 9.84 -9.19
N SER A 167 5.29 11.12 -8.89
CA SER A 167 5.57 11.74 -7.59
C SER A 167 4.37 11.73 -6.64
N SER A 168 3.22 11.16 -7.04
CA SER A 168 2.05 11.07 -6.17
C SER A 168 2.40 10.30 -4.90
N ARG A 169 1.87 10.79 -3.78
CA ARG A 169 2.08 10.19 -2.48
C ARG A 169 1.45 8.82 -2.42
N THR A 170 2.07 7.95 -1.64
CA THR A 170 1.47 6.67 -1.30
C THR A 170 1.50 6.43 0.19
N PHE A 171 0.53 5.65 0.68
CA PHE A 171 0.42 5.28 2.07
C PHE A 171 0.21 3.78 2.19
N PHE A 172 0.99 3.15 3.06
CA PHE A 172 0.88 1.73 3.36
C PHE A 172 0.10 1.59 4.65
N VAL A 173 -1.00 0.86 4.61
CA VAL A 173 -1.95 0.69 5.71
C VAL A 173 -1.90 -0.73 6.22
N ASN A 174 -1.71 -0.90 7.53
CA ASN A 174 -1.98 -2.17 8.20
C ASN A 174 -3.47 -2.21 8.56
N GLY A 175 -4.26 -2.90 7.74
CA GLY A 175 -5.72 -2.97 7.90
C GLY A 175 -6.16 -3.63 9.20
N ALA A 176 -5.37 -4.55 9.74
CA ALA A 176 -5.67 -5.23 11.01
C ALA A 176 -5.42 -4.36 12.25
N LYS A 177 -4.64 -3.29 12.12
CA LYS A 177 -4.27 -2.41 13.24
C LYS A 177 -4.73 -0.97 13.05
N GLY A 178 -5.35 -0.61 11.93
CA GLY A 178 -5.75 0.76 11.65
C GLY A 178 -4.56 1.75 11.68
N THR A 179 -3.38 1.33 11.22
CA THR A 179 -2.15 2.16 11.24
C THR A 179 -1.62 2.40 9.85
N PHE A 180 -0.89 3.50 9.63
CA PHE A 180 -0.33 3.83 8.32
C PHE A 180 1.09 4.38 8.40
N MET A 181 1.85 4.17 7.32
CA MET A 181 3.17 4.73 7.09
C MET A 181 3.24 5.28 5.67
N GLN A 182 3.97 6.38 5.46
CA GLN A 182 4.20 6.87 4.10
C GLN A 182 5.00 5.83 3.28
N GLY A 183 4.47 5.46 2.13
CA GLY A 183 5.10 4.54 1.19
C GLY A 183 6.12 5.22 0.26
N PRO A 184 6.72 4.46 -0.66
CA PRO A 184 7.48 4.99 -1.79
C PRO A 184 6.57 5.80 -2.74
N ASP A 185 7.10 6.75 -3.49
CA ASP A 185 6.28 7.49 -4.47
C ASP A 185 5.64 6.55 -5.50
N PHE A 186 4.48 6.93 -6.05
CA PHE A 186 3.67 6.07 -6.91
C PHE A 186 4.44 5.55 -8.13
N GLY A 187 5.39 6.31 -8.68
CA GLY A 187 6.23 5.86 -9.79
C GLY A 187 7.02 4.57 -9.50
N ALA A 188 7.48 4.39 -8.25
CA ALA A 188 8.17 3.17 -7.85
C ALA A 188 7.21 1.98 -7.75
N LEU A 189 6.01 2.18 -7.18
CA LEU A 189 4.99 1.13 -7.08
C LEU A 189 4.42 0.75 -8.45
N HIS A 190 4.19 1.74 -9.32
CA HIS A 190 3.65 1.53 -10.65
C HIS A 190 4.58 0.66 -11.52
N GLN A 191 5.89 0.78 -11.36
CA GLN A 191 6.84 -0.14 -12.00
C GLN A 191 6.64 -1.58 -11.52
N VAL A 192 6.43 -1.78 -10.22
CA VAL A 192 6.15 -3.10 -9.65
C VAL A 192 4.82 -3.65 -10.14
N MET A 193 3.75 -2.83 -10.16
CA MET A 193 2.42 -3.22 -10.64
C MET A 193 2.44 -3.74 -12.08
N LYS A 194 3.32 -3.21 -12.95
CA LYS A 194 3.44 -3.68 -14.34
C LYS A 194 4.08 -5.06 -14.47
N THR A 195 4.99 -5.44 -13.55
CA THR A 195 5.75 -6.69 -13.67
C THR A 195 6.02 -7.33 -12.29
N PRO A 196 4.99 -7.62 -11.48
CA PRO A 196 5.16 -8.00 -10.07
C PRO A 196 6.00 -9.28 -9.92
N VAL A 197 5.79 -10.26 -10.81
CA VAL A 197 6.50 -11.56 -10.82
C VAL A 197 8.01 -11.40 -11.04
N LYS A 198 8.45 -10.43 -11.85
CA LYS A 198 9.89 -10.20 -12.10
C LYS A 198 10.59 -9.76 -10.81
N PHE A 199 9.96 -8.85 -10.07
CA PHE A 199 10.49 -8.32 -8.82
C PHE A 199 10.46 -9.37 -7.70
N SER A 200 9.35 -10.08 -7.56
CA SER A 200 9.19 -11.10 -6.53
C SER A 200 10.04 -12.35 -6.75
N LYS A 201 10.25 -12.82 -7.99
CA LYS A 201 11.16 -13.97 -8.25
C LYS A 201 12.56 -13.70 -7.71
N SER A 202 13.12 -12.52 -7.98
CA SER A 202 14.45 -12.11 -7.49
C SER A 202 14.50 -12.03 -5.95
N LEU A 203 13.44 -11.51 -5.33
CA LEU A 203 13.30 -11.40 -3.88
C LEU A 203 13.11 -12.77 -3.20
N ILE A 204 12.22 -13.63 -3.71
CA ILE A 204 11.92 -14.96 -3.15
C ILE A 204 13.12 -15.89 -3.27
N THR A 205 13.87 -15.80 -4.37
CA THR A 205 15.14 -16.53 -4.58
C THR A 205 16.18 -16.17 -3.51
N SER A 206 16.06 -14.99 -2.91
CA SER A 206 17.16 -14.39 -2.16
C SER A 206 16.86 -14.08 -0.72
N MET A 207 15.59 -13.95 -0.33
CA MET A 207 15.22 -13.42 0.98
C MET A 207 14.80 -14.45 2.01
N MET A 208 14.45 -15.69 1.70
CA MET A 208 13.69 -16.47 2.70
C MET A 208 14.27 -17.84 2.97
N SER A 209 14.21 -18.30 4.21
CA SER A 209 13.79 -19.67 4.53
C SER A 209 12.32 -19.67 4.96
N LYS A 210 11.76 -18.48 5.25
CA LYS A 210 10.42 -18.25 5.82
C LYS A 210 9.76 -16.94 5.30
N PRO A 211 9.11 -16.95 4.12
CA PRO A 211 8.50 -15.75 3.52
C PRO A 211 7.42 -15.09 4.39
N GLN A 212 6.63 -15.91 5.09
CA GLN A 212 5.56 -15.43 5.97
C GLN A 212 6.06 -14.52 7.09
N GLU A 213 7.06 -15.00 7.84
CA GLU A 213 7.58 -14.29 9.01
C GLU A 213 8.10 -12.91 8.61
N TRP A 214 8.71 -12.80 7.44
CA TRP A 214 9.18 -11.52 6.92
C TRP A 214 8.05 -10.60 6.49
N MET A 215 7.02 -11.11 5.78
CA MET A 215 5.87 -10.30 5.37
C MET A 215 5.10 -9.74 6.57
N MET A 216 4.91 -10.57 7.62
CA MET A 216 4.32 -10.15 8.89
C MET A 216 5.17 -9.09 9.59
N ARG A 217 6.51 -9.24 9.60
CA ARG A 217 7.42 -8.22 10.15
C ARG A 217 7.37 -6.91 9.35
N ALA A 218 7.27 -6.99 8.03
CA ALA A 218 7.14 -5.81 7.17
C ALA A 218 5.83 -5.05 7.44
N VAL A 219 4.71 -5.75 7.64
CA VAL A 219 3.45 -5.12 8.09
C VAL A 219 3.57 -4.54 9.49
N LYS A 220 4.17 -5.28 10.43
CA LYS A 220 4.37 -4.79 11.79
C LYS A 220 5.17 -3.49 11.83
N MET A 221 6.12 -3.31 10.89
CA MET A 221 6.86 -2.06 10.73
C MET A 221 5.94 -0.87 10.44
N ILE A 222 4.86 -1.05 9.67
CA ILE A 222 3.87 0.02 9.42
C ILE A 222 3.29 0.51 10.75
N THR A 223 2.96 -0.40 11.66
CA THR A 223 2.42 -0.07 12.99
C THR A 223 3.48 0.57 13.88
N GLU A 224 4.68 -0.02 13.96
CA GLU A 224 5.78 0.49 14.79
C GLU A 224 6.27 1.87 14.32
N LYS A 225 6.15 2.15 13.01
CA LYS A 225 6.47 3.41 12.37
C LYS A 225 5.20 4.16 11.94
N SER A 226 4.08 3.95 12.62
CA SER A 226 2.84 4.66 12.25
C SER A 226 3.04 6.16 12.36
N GLY A 227 2.53 6.93 11.39
CA GLY A 227 2.76 8.38 11.27
C GLY A 227 4.19 8.74 10.86
N TYR A 228 4.97 7.80 10.32
CA TYR A 228 6.29 8.09 9.75
C TYR A 228 6.16 8.69 8.35
N HIS A 229 6.74 9.87 8.18
CA HIS A 229 6.75 10.64 6.93
C HIS A 229 8.16 11.16 6.67
N TRP A 230 8.73 10.81 5.52
CA TRP A 230 10.13 11.11 5.17
C TRP A 230 10.23 12.19 4.10
N ASN A 231 9.13 12.77 3.65
CA ASN A 231 9.10 13.58 2.44
C ASN A 231 8.38 14.92 2.62
N ASP A 232 8.11 15.32 3.87
CA ASP A 232 7.40 16.55 4.17
C ASP A 232 8.12 17.38 5.24
N HIS A 233 8.31 18.66 4.91
CA HIS A 233 8.82 19.68 5.82
C HIS A 233 7.69 20.57 6.38
N GLY A 234 6.42 20.23 6.13
CA GLY A 234 5.27 20.93 6.71
C GLY A 234 4.95 20.54 8.15
N LYS A 235 4.37 21.51 8.90
CA LYS A 235 3.74 21.55 10.26
C LYS A 235 4.27 20.69 11.43
N TYR A 236 4.93 19.55 11.22
CA TYR A 236 5.66 18.84 12.25
C TYR A 236 6.90 19.64 12.64
N HIS A 237 7.17 19.76 13.94
CA HIS A 237 8.39 20.39 14.39
C HIS A 237 9.58 19.70 13.70
N LYS A 238 10.41 20.48 13.02
CA LYS A 238 11.61 20.04 12.27
C LYS A 238 12.54 19.12 13.08
N ALA A 239 12.43 19.14 14.42
CA ALA A 239 13.15 18.28 15.35
C ALA A 239 12.61 16.83 15.42
N ASP A 240 11.34 16.61 15.10
CA ASP A 240 10.65 15.32 15.17
C ASP A 240 10.53 14.64 13.79
N CYS A 241 10.75 15.40 12.71
CA CYS A 241 10.76 14.84 11.36
C CYS A 241 11.99 13.93 11.19
N PRO A 242 11.80 12.64 10.88
CA PRO A 242 12.91 11.80 10.48
C PRO A 242 13.56 12.38 9.23
N SER A 243 14.88 12.22 9.11
CA SER A 243 15.64 12.67 7.94
C SER A 243 14.94 12.27 6.65
N THR A 244 14.89 13.18 5.67
CA THR A 244 14.28 12.93 4.35
C THR A 244 15.17 12.10 3.42
N SER A 245 16.40 11.83 3.87
CA SER A 245 17.42 11.08 3.15
C SER A 245 18.30 10.28 4.11
N GLY A 246 19.01 9.28 3.58
CA GLY A 246 20.00 8.52 4.31
C GLY A 246 19.68 7.03 4.46
N PRO A 247 20.62 6.26 5.06
CA PRO A 247 20.61 4.81 4.98
C PRO A 247 19.35 4.14 5.55
N LEU A 248 18.79 4.70 6.63
CA LEU A 248 17.57 4.18 7.26
C LEU A 248 16.34 4.37 6.36
N VAL A 249 16.16 5.57 5.78
CA VAL A 249 15.05 5.90 4.88
C VAL A 249 15.11 5.01 3.64
N GLU A 250 16.31 4.85 3.09
CA GLU A 250 16.54 3.96 1.95
C GLU A 250 16.16 2.53 2.30
N THR A 251 16.60 2.02 3.45
CA THR A 251 16.27 0.68 3.95
C THR A 251 14.76 0.46 4.06
N ILE A 252 14.03 1.42 4.65
CA ILE A 252 12.57 1.36 4.79
C ILE A 252 11.91 1.27 3.41
N LYS A 253 12.32 2.11 2.45
CA LYS A 253 11.81 2.04 1.07
C LYS A 253 12.08 0.68 0.43
N LYS A 254 13.27 0.10 0.64
CA LYS A 254 13.59 -1.23 0.11
C LYS A 254 12.62 -2.28 0.64
N VAL A 255 12.38 -2.27 1.96
CA VAL A 255 11.42 -3.17 2.60
C VAL A 255 10.01 -2.96 2.05
N GLN A 256 9.55 -1.72 1.91
CA GLN A 256 8.21 -1.41 1.40
C GLN A 256 8.02 -1.87 -0.05
N VAL A 257 8.98 -1.60 -0.94
CA VAL A 257 8.91 -2.06 -2.35
C VAL A 257 8.90 -3.58 -2.42
N ALA A 258 9.74 -4.25 -1.61
CA ALA A 258 9.78 -5.71 -1.55
C ALA A 258 8.48 -6.31 -1.00
N GLN A 259 7.93 -5.72 0.07
CA GLN A 259 6.63 -6.10 0.64
C GLN A 259 5.52 -5.95 -0.40
N PHE A 260 5.48 -4.82 -1.10
CA PHE A 260 4.50 -4.59 -2.16
C PHE A 260 4.63 -5.62 -3.29
N ALA A 261 5.84 -5.87 -3.79
CA ALA A 261 6.07 -6.84 -4.87
C ALA A 261 5.67 -8.26 -4.47
N CYS A 262 6.07 -8.72 -3.27
CA CYS A 262 5.75 -10.04 -2.77
C CYS A 262 4.25 -10.19 -2.49
N GLY A 263 3.65 -9.21 -1.81
CA GLY A 263 2.22 -9.20 -1.49
C GLY A 263 1.35 -9.20 -2.75
N LEU A 264 1.70 -8.36 -3.74
CA LEU A 264 0.97 -8.31 -5.01
C LEU A 264 1.12 -9.63 -5.78
N THR A 265 2.34 -10.16 -5.91
CA THR A 265 2.60 -11.43 -6.62
C THR A 265 1.81 -12.58 -6.00
N ALA A 266 1.79 -12.68 -4.68
CA ALA A 266 1.08 -13.74 -3.97
C ALA A 266 -0.41 -13.75 -4.30
N CYS A 267 -1.00 -12.57 -4.53
CA CYS A 267 -2.41 -12.42 -4.84
C CYS A 267 -2.74 -12.48 -6.35
N THR A 268 -1.81 -12.12 -7.25
CA THR A 268 -2.09 -12.01 -8.70
C THR A 268 -1.47 -13.11 -9.55
N MET A 269 -0.69 -14.04 -8.99
CA MET A 269 -0.19 -15.16 -9.79
C MET A 269 -1.34 -16.13 -10.08
N VAL A 270 -1.93 -15.96 -11.26
CA VAL A 270 -2.84 -16.90 -11.92
C VAL A 270 -2.23 -18.31 -11.89
N ASP A 271 -3.06 -19.33 -11.73
CA ASP A 271 -2.67 -20.73 -11.90
C ASP A 271 -2.16 -20.95 -13.33
N GLU A 272 -0.85 -20.87 -13.55
CA GLU A 272 -0.28 -21.64 -14.64
C GLU A 272 -0.56 -23.11 -14.28
N PRO A 273 -1.33 -23.86 -15.10
CA PRO A 273 -1.50 -25.27 -14.87
C PRO A 273 -0.10 -25.89 -14.79
N PRO A 274 0.13 -26.84 -13.86
CA PRO A 274 1.44 -27.47 -13.72
C PRO A 274 1.89 -27.96 -15.10
N PRO A 275 3.18 -27.79 -15.46
CA PRO A 275 3.68 -28.22 -16.76
C PRO A 275 3.25 -29.66 -16.97
N GLN A 276 2.46 -29.90 -18.02
CA GLN A 276 2.08 -31.25 -18.38
C GLN A 276 3.37 -31.99 -18.67
N VAL A 277 3.67 -32.97 -17.82
CA VAL A 277 4.76 -33.91 -18.05
C VAL A 277 4.37 -34.70 -19.29
N VAL A 278 5.02 -34.41 -20.42
CA VAL A 278 4.91 -35.17 -21.67
C VAL A 278 5.84 -36.38 -21.58
#